data_AF-A0A5B7BNY7-F1
#
_entry.id   AF-A0A5B7BNY7-F1
#
_cell.length_a   1.000
_cell.length_b   1.000
_cell.length_c   1.000
_cell.angle_alpha   90.00
_cell.angle_beta   90.00
_cell.angle_gamma   90.00
#
_symmetry.space_group_name_H-M   'P 1'
#
loop_
_entity.id
_entity.type
_entity.pdbx_description
1 polymer ?
#
loop_
_entity_poly.entity_id
_entity_poly.type
_entity_poly.pdbx_seq_one_letter_code
_entity_poly.pdbx_strand_id
1 'polypeptide(L)'
;MIKAAYFLLLFALILVSSQARSIISRPQPLASFKINTTQNVRSCSFTVSIRTSCSSTRFTRDQISLSFGDAYGNQVYAPRLDDPSSRTFERCSVDTFQIYGPCTYQVCYLYLYRSGYDGWKPESVQVYGYNTKAVTFYYNTFIPSDVWYGFNYCYGASSSSTSTMK
;
A
#
# COMPACT_ATOMS: atom_id res chain seq x y z
N MET A 1 -11.92 -51.29 -21.70
CA MET A 1 -10.65 -50.74 -21.17
C MET A 1 -10.36 -49.31 -21.66
N ILE A 2 -10.41 -49.02 -22.98
CA ILE A 2 -10.10 -47.68 -23.54
C ILE A 2 -10.99 -46.54 -23.00
N LYS A 3 -12.30 -46.80 -22.81
CA LYS A 3 -13.25 -45.79 -22.29
C LYS A 3 -12.95 -45.36 -20.84
N ALA A 4 -12.47 -46.28 -20.00
CA ALA A 4 -12.09 -45.99 -18.61
C ALA A 4 -10.80 -45.17 -18.54
N ALA A 5 -9.83 -45.46 -19.42
CA ALA A 5 -8.61 -44.67 -19.55
C ALA A 5 -8.90 -43.23 -20.01
N TYR A 6 -9.82 -43.03 -20.96
CA TYR A 6 -10.26 -41.70 -21.38
C TYR A 6 -10.92 -40.90 -20.25
N PHE A 7 -11.77 -41.57 -19.46
CA PHE A 7 -12.45 -40.94 -18.33
C PHE A 7 -11.45 -40.50 -17.23
N LEU A 8 -10.45 -41.34 -16.95
CA LEU A 8 -9.37 -41.01 -16.01
C LEU A 8 -8.49 -39.85 -16.52
N LEU A 9 -8.21 -39.80 -17.83
CA LEU A 9 -7.45 -38.71 -18.45
C LEU A 9 -8.20 -37.37 -18.37
N LEU A 10 -9.51 -37.39 -18.65
CA LEU A 10 -10.36 -36.19 -18.54
C LEU A 10 -10.47 -35.69 -17.09
N PHE A 11 -10.56 -36.61 -16.11
CA PHE A 11 -10.59 -36.24 -14.70
C PHE A 11 -9.26 -35.64 -14.21
N ALA A 12 -8.13 -36.18 -14.69
CA ALA A 12 -6.80 -35.63 -14.41
C ALA A 12 -6.64 -34.21 -14.97
N LEU A 13 -7.15 -33.93 -16.18
CA LEU A 13 -7.12 -32.60 -16.81
C LEU A 13 -7.90 -31.52 -16.02
N ILE A 14 -9.01 -31.89 -15.38
CA ILE A 14 -9.82 -30.95 -14.57
C ILE A 14 -9.10 -30.60 -13.27
N LEU A 15 -8.38 -31.54 -12.64
CA LEU A 15 -7.64 -31.28 -11.40
C LEU A 15 -6.45 -30.32 -11.57
N VAL A 16 -5.81 -30.28 -12.74
CA VAL A 16 -4.66 -29.37 -12.98
C VAL A 16 -5.08 -27.91 -13.21
N SER A 17 -6.35 -27.64 -13.51
CA SER A 17 -6.82 -26.30 -13.94
C SER A 17 -7.50 -25.48 -12.83
N SER A 18 -7.68 -26.02 -11.62
CA SER A 18 -8.27 -25.30 -10.49
C SER A 18 -7.24 -24.43 -9.76
N GLN A 19 -6.72 -23.40 -10.43
CA GLN A 19 -5.98 -22.32 -9.76
C GLN A 19 -6.98 -21.23 -9.35
N ALA A 20 -7.53 -21.32 -8.13
CA ALA A 20 -8.38 -20.27 -7.59
C ALA A 20 -7.55 -18.99 -7.37
N ARG A 21 -7.80 -17.95 -8.17
CA ARG A 21 -7.21 -16.62 -7.94
C ARG A 21 -7.91 -15.97 -6.74
N SER A 22 -7.15 -15.59 -5.72
CA SER A 22 -7.69 -14.84 -4.59
C SER A 22 -8.20 -13.48 -5.07
N ILE A 23 -9.43 -13.12 -4.71
CA ILE A 23 -10.06 -11.83 -5.02
C ILE A 23 -9.48 -10.70 -4.14
N ILE A 24 -8.79 -11.07 -3.04
CA ILE A 24 -8.18 -10.11 -2.12
C ILE A 24 -6.89 -9.57 -2.75
N SER A 25 -6.92 -8.29 -3.13
CA SER A 25 -5.72 -7.58 -3.55
C SER A 25 -4.70 -7.60 -2.40
N ARG A 26 -3.48 -8.06 -2.71
CA ARG A 26 -2.34 -8.07 -1.78
C ARG A 26 -1.45 -6.87 -2.08
N PRO A 27 -0.76 -6.32 -1.05
CA PRO A 27 0.21 -5.27 -1.30
C PRO A 27 1.35 -5.82 -2.18
N GLN A 28 1.82 -5.00 -3.10
CA GLN A 28 2.82 -5.34 -4.11
C GLN A 28 4.07 -4.48 -3.94
N PRO A 29 5.27 -5.03 -4.22
CA PRO A 29 6.48 -4.23 -4.32
C PRO A 29 6.44 -3.35 -5.57
N LEU A 30 7.00 -2.16 -5.48
CA LEU A 30 7.13 -1.22 -6.58
C LEU A 30 8.53 -0.59 -6.58
N ALA A 31 9.48 -1.28 -7.21
CA ALA A 31 10.89 -0.86 -7.23
C ALA A 31 11.10 0.50 -7.92
N SER A 32 10.31 0.82 -8.95
CA SER A 32 10.43 2.06 -9.74
C SER A 32 9.50 3.19 -9.25
N PHE A 33 9.09 3.17 -7.99
CA PHE A 33 8.25 4.22 -7.42
C PHE A 33 9.02 5.54 -7.36
N LYS A 34 8.44 6.61 -7.93
CA LYS A 34 9.04 7.94 -7.95
C LYS A 34 8.36 8.83 -6.92
N ILE A 35 9.16 9.53 -6.13
CA ILE A 35 8.69 10.60 -5.26
C ILE A 35 8.77 11.91 -6.02
N ASN A 36 7.61 12.50 -6.30
CA ASN A 36 7.48 13.82 -6.90
C ASN A 36 7.58 14.87 -5.81
N THR A 37 8.64 15.67 -5.82
CA THR A 37 8.77 16.87 -4.99
C THR A 37 8.06 18.02 -5.69
N THR A 38 6.73 17.97 -5.74
CA THR A 38 5.96 19.09 -6.29
C THR A 38 5.95 20.23 -5.26
N GLN A 39 6.62 21.34 -5.56
CA GLN A 39 6.47 22.61 -4.83
C GLN A 39 5.05 23.14 -5.09
N ASN A 40 4.07 22.65 -4.34
CA ASN A 40 2.69 23.07 -4.51
C ASN A 40 2.39 24.32 -3.70
N VAL A 41 1.76 25.32 -4.34
CA VAL A 41 1.37 26.61 -3.75
C VAL A 41 0.27 26.46 -2.68
N ARG A 42 -0.43 25.31 -2.66
CA ARG A 42 -1.49 24.98 -1.69
C ARG A 42 -1.17 23.69 -0.93
N SER A 43 -1.05 23.80 0.39
CA SER A 43 -0.85 22.68 1.32
C SER A 43 -2.17 22.25 1.96
N CYS A 44 -2.46 20.95 1.94
CA CYS A 44 -3.56 20.33 2.66
C CYS A 44 -3.01 19.46 3.81
N SER A 45 -3.79 19.37 4.88
CA SER A 45 -3.52 18.50 6.04
C SER A 45 -4.17 17.14 5.85
N PHE A 46 -3.46 16.09 6.20
CA PHE A 46 -3.95 14.72 6.21
C PHE A 46 -3.65 14.09 7.57
N THR A 47 -4.64 13.43 8.15
CA THR A 47 -4.43 12.60 9.34
C THR A 47 -4.21 11.17 8.88
N VAL A 48 -3.08 10.58 9.23
CA VAL A 48 -2.76 9.19 8.91
C VAL A 48 -2.66 8.39 10.21
N SER A 49 -3.53 7.39 10.34
CA SER A 49 -3.54 6.47 11.48
C SER A 49 -2.99 5.12 11.04
N ILE A 50 -1.95 4.64 11.73
CA ILE A 50 -1.26 3.40 11.42
C ILE A 50 -1.45 2.45 12.59
N ARG A 51 -2.11 1.31 12.34
CA ARG A 51 -2.26 0.25 13.33
C ARG A 51 -1.13 -0.76 13.16
N THR A 52 -0.31 -0.95 14.18
CA THR A 52 0.73 -1.98 14.18
C THR A 52 0.13 -3.31 14.63
N SER A 53 0.40 -4.39 13.89
CA SER A 53 -0.13 -5.71 14.21
C SER A 53 0.39 -6.21 15.55
N CYS A 54 -0.44 -6.93 16.30
CA CYS A 54 -0.01 -7.67 17.48
C CYS A 54 0.98 -8.81 17.18
N SER A 55 1.12 -9.17 15.91
CA SER A 55 2.12 -10.12 15.42
C SER A 55 3.38 -9.45 14.84
N SER A 56 3.52 -8.12 14.99
CA SER A 56 4.73 -7.37 14.63
C SER A 56 5.87 -7.63 15.61
N THR A 57 7.07 -7.15 15.31
CA THR A 57 8.15 -6.97 16.27
C THR A 57 7.70 -6.08 17.44
N ARG A 58 8.35 -6.21 18.62
CA ARG A 58 7.94 -5.48 19.84
C ARG A 58 8.01 -3.96 19.63
N PHE A 59 9.09 -3.51 19.00
CA PHE A 59 9.34 -2.16 18.53
C PHE A 59 10.22 -2.27 17.27
N THR A 60 10.28 -1.21 16.47
CA THR A 60 11.18 -1.11 15.33
C THR A 60 11.93 0.22 15.39
N ARG A 61 13.22 0.20 15.07
CA ARG A 61 14.05 1.39 14.87
C ARG A 61 14.29 1.67 13.38
N ASP A 62 13.62 0.90 12.52
CA ASP A 62 13.73 1.05 11.09
C ASP A 62 13.11 2.38 10.67
N GLN A 63 13.68 3.00 9.65
CA GLN A 63 13.13 4.21 9.06
C GLN A 63 11.87 3.85 8.30
N ILE A 64 10.76 4.51 8.64
CA ILE A 64 9.47 4.29 7.97
C ILE A 64 9.09 5.54 7.20
N SER A 65 8.93 5.40 5.89
CA SER A 65 8.37 6.44 5.02
C SER A 65 7.02 5.98 4.47
N LEU A 66 6.18 6.94 4.10
CA LEU A 66 4.91 6.66 3.42
C LEU A 66 4.67 7.63 2.27
N SER A 67 4.06 7.13 1.21
CA SER A 67 3.50 7.96 0.15
C SER A 67 2.11 7.48 -0.24
N PHE A 68 1.19 8.42 -0.42
CA PHE A 68 -0.16 8.16 -0.89
C PHE A 68 -0.59 9.23 -1.88
N GLY A 69 -1.64 8.96 -2.63
CA GLY A 69 -2.12 9.91 -3.63
C GLY A 69 -3.35 9.44 -4.36
N ASP A 70 -3.72 10.22 -5.38
CA ASP A 70 -4.92 10.04 -6.16
C ASP A 70 -4.64 9.66 -7.63
N ALA A 71 -5.71 9.43 -8.38
CA ALA A 71 -5.64 9.03 -9.78
C ALA A 71 -5.19 10.16 -10.73
N TYR A 72 -5.07 11.40 -10.24
CA TYR A 72 -4.68 12.59 -11.00
C TYR A 72 -3.19 12.93 -10.85
N GLY A 73 -2.43 12.11 -10.11
CA GLY A 73 -1.00 12.30 -9.90
C GLY A 73 -0.65 13.24 -8.73
N ASN A 74 -1.63 13.62 -7.91
CA ASN A 74 -1.31 14.32 -6.66
C ASN A 74 -0.72 13.32 -5.67
N GLN A 75 0.51 13.60 -5.23
CA GLN A 75 1.27 12.73 -4.33
C GLN A 75 1.59 13.47 -3.04
N VAL A 76 1.29 12.83 -1.93
CA VAL A 76 1.76 13.22 -0.59
C VAL A 76 2.84 12.23 -0.17
N TYR A 77 3.91 12.76 0.44
CA TYR A 77 5.06 11.97 0.87
C TYR A 77 5.51 12.42 2.26
N ALA A 78 5.63 11.46 3.17
CA ALA A 78 6.28 11.65 4.47
C ALA A 78 7.60 10.88 4.46
N PRO A 79 8.76 11.57 4.49
CA PRO A 79 10.06 10.93 4.35
C PRO A 79 10.44 10.10 5.57
N ARG A 80 9.98 10.49 6.75
CA ARG A 80 10.30 9.81 7.99
C ARG A 80 9.16 10.03 8.97
N LEU A 81 8.52 8.95 9.39
CA LEU A 81 7.44 8.96 10.39
C LEU A 81 7.93 8.55 11.77
N ASP A 82 9.06 7.84 11.85
CA ASP A 82 9.67 7.50 13.13
C ASP A 82 10.29 8.75 13.77
N ASP A 83 9.81 9.09 14.97
CA ASP A 83 10.50 10.01 15.86
C ASP A 83 11.31 9.17 16.86
N PRO A 84 12.65 9.34 16.93
CA PRO A 84 13.52 8.55 17.80
C PRO A 84 13.21 8.71 19.31
N SER A 85 12.43 9.72 19.70
CA SER A 85 11.96 9.91 21.08
C SER A 85 10.60 9.28 21.37
N SER A 86 9.89 8.85 20.34
CA SER A 86 8.55 8.31 20.44
C SER A 86 8.56 6.78 20.35
N ARG A 87 7.73 6.12 21.14
CA ARG A 87 7.49 4.67 21.04
C ARG A 87 6.60 4.34 19.82
N THR A 88 6.81 5.01 18.70
CA THR A 88 6.06 4.79 17.47
C THR A 88 6.25 3.37 16.97
N PHE A 89 5.19 2.79 16.42
CA PHE A 89 5.18 1.47 15.80
C PHE A 89 5.43 0.32 16.79
N GLU A 90 5.11 0.52 18.08
CA GLU A 90 5.07 -0.55 19.05
C GLU A 90 4.05 -1.63 18.65
N ARG A 91 4.33 -2.88 19.03
CA ARG A 91 3.39 -3.99 18.81
C ARG A 91 2.01 -3.66 19.42
N CYS A 92 0.95 -3.93 18.66
CA CYS A 92 -0.43 -3.63 19.06
C CYS A 92 -0.73 -2.13 19.27
N SER A 93 0.10 -1.20 18.78
CA SER A 93 -0.16 0.24 18.88
C SER A 93 -1.04 0.77 17.75
N VAL A 94 -1.55 1.98 17.97
CA VAL A 94 -2.06 2.85 16.91
C VAL A 94 -1.33 4.18 17.02
N ASP A 95 -0.61 4.55 15.96
CA ASP A 95 0.15 5.79 15.86
C ASP A 95 -0.53 6.72 14.84
N THR A 96 -0.67 8.01 15.17
CA THR A 96 -1.38 8.98 14.33
C THR A 96 -0.48 10.16 13.99
N PHE A 97 -0.42 10.51 12.71
CA PHE A 97 0.45 11.55 12.16
C PHE A 97 -0.37 12.60 11.42
N GLN A 98 0.00 13.87 11.59
CA GLN A 98 -0.41 14.93 10.67
C GLN A 98 0.64 15.08 9.58
N ILE A 99 0.21 14.92 8.33
CA ILE A 99 1.08 14.97 7.15
C ILE A 99 0.56 16.07 6.23
N TYR A 100 1.47 16.88 5.73
CA TYR A 100 1.16 17.98 4.83
C TYR A 100 1.65 17.67 3.42
N GLY A 101 0.89 18.12 2.43
CA GLY A 101 1.27 17.96 1.03
C GLY A 101 0.25 18.57 0.08
N PRO A 102 0.38 18.31 -1.23
CA PRO A 102 -0.62 18.67 -2.21
C PRO A 102 -2.02 18.21 -1.79
N CYS A 103 -3.01 19.06 -2.01
CA CYS A 103 -4.40 18.63 -1.87
C CYS A 103 -4.70 17.53 -2.89
N THR A 104 -5.29 16.42 -2.43
CA THR A 104 -5.68 15.30 -3.27
C THR A 104 -7.19 15.29 -3.46
N TYR A 105 -7.64 14.64 -4.54
CA TYR A 105 -8.98 14.07 -4.64
C TYR A 105 -9.02 12.76 -3.84
N GLN A 106 -9.85 11.79 -4.23
CA GLN A 106 -9.93 10.50 -3.55
C GLN A 106 -8.59 9.76 -3.60
N VAL A 107 -7.99 9.57 -2.43
CA VAL A 107 -6.80 8.72 -2.27
C VAL A 107 -7.15 7.30 -2.72
N CYS A 108 -6.34 6.75 -3.63
CA CYS A 108 -6.55 5.43 -4.23
C CYS A 108 -5.28 4.57 -4.23
N TYR A 109 -4.12 5.12 -3.88
CA TYR A 109 -2.91 4.33 -3.65
C TYR A 109 -2.23 4.73 -2.35
N LEU A 110 -1.50 3.79 -1.77
CA LEU A 110 -0.62 4.02 -0.63
C LEU A 110 0.50 3.00 -0.65
N TYR A 111 1.74 3.48 -0.54
CA TYR A 111 2.94 2.67 -0.41
C TYR A 111 3.68 3.02 0.88
N LEU A 112 4.19 1.99 1.55
CA LEU A 112 5.10 2.10 2.69
C LEU A 112 6.51 1.77 2.23
N TYR A 113 7.49 2.42 2.84
CA TYR A 113 8.91 2.11 2.66
C TYR A 113 9.52 1.89 4.04
N ARG A 114 10.29 0.81 4.18
CA ARG A 114 11.04 0.49 5.40
C ARG A 114 12.51 0.34 5.05
N SER A 115 13.39 0.94 5.84
CA SER A 115 14.84 0.71 5.76
C SER A 115 15.42 0.41 7.14
N GLY A 116 16.10 -0.73 7.26
CA GLY A 116 16.67 -1.22 8.52
C GLY A 116 16.50 -2.72 8.70
N TYR A 117 16.82 -3.22 9.90
CA TYR A 117 16.95 -4.65 10.18
C TYR A 117 15.91 -5.20 11.17
N ASP A 118 15.21 -4.33 11.91
CA ASP A 118 14.32 -4.78 13.00
C ASP A 118 13.05 -5.45 12.44
N GLY A 119 12.60 -5.02 11.26
CA GLY A 119 11.35 -5.44 10.66
C GLY A 119 10.15 -4.76 11.31
N TRP A 120 9.04 -4.73 10.57
CA TRP A 120 7.79 -4.11 11.02
C TRP A 120 6.60 -4.66 10.25
N LYS A 121 5.48 -4.91 10.95
CA LYS A 121 4.24 -5.44 10.40
C LYS A 121 3.07 -4.51 10.73
N PRO A 122 2.69 -3.59 9.83
CA PRO A 122 1.44 -2.86 9.96
C PRO A 122 0.27 -3.81 9.71
N GLU A 123 -0.81 -3.62 10.46
CA GLU A 123 -2.10 -4.23 10.17
C GLU A 123 -2.85 -3.40 9.13
N SER A 124 -2.98 -2.09 9.38
CA SER A 124 -3.66 -1.18 8.46
C SER A 124 -3.10 0.24 8.52
N VAL A 125 -3.29 0.98 7.44
CA VAL A 125 -3.05 2.41 7.34
C VAL A 125 -4.34 3.08 6.88
N GLN A 126 -4.83 4.03 7.67
CA GLN A 126 -6.04 4.79 7.38
C GLN A 126 -5.68 6.25 7.14
N VAL A 127 -6.15 6.81 6.02
CA VAL A 127 -5.89 8.19 5.61
C VAL A 127 -7.20 8.97 5.65
N TYR A 128 -7.19 10.07 6.40
CA TYR A 128 -8.25 11.07 6.44
C TYR A 128 -7.74 12.34 5.75
N GLY A 129 -8.35 12.71 4.64
CA GLY A 129 -8.06 13.97 3.95
C GLY A 129 -9.08 15.04 4.29
N TYR A 130 -8.71 16.30 4.08
CA TYR A 130 -9.56 17.47 4.37
C TYR A 130 -10.92 17.45 3.64
N ASN A 131 -10.94 17.02 2.37
CA ASN A 131 -12.15 16.99 1.52
C ASN A 131 -12.36 15.64 0.81
N THR A 132 -11.84 14.54 1.37
CA THR A 132 -11.83 13.23 0.73
C THR A 132 -12.43 12.19 1.67
N LYS A 133 -13.02 11.12 1.12
CA LYS A 133 -13.47 10.03 1.99
C LYS A 133 -12.26 9.36 2.62
N ALA A 134 -12.40 9.00 3.89
CA ALA A 134 -11.39 8.20 4.58
C ALA A 134 -11.20 6.87 3.84
N VAL A 135 -9.96 6.44 3.69
CA VAL A 135 -9.60 5.19 3.02
C VAL A 135 -8.68 4.37 3.92
N THR A 136 -8.87 3.05 3.93
CA THR A 136 -8.08 2.12 4.72
C THR A 136 -7.38 1.12 3.81
N PHE A 137 -6.08 0.94 4.01
CA PHE A 137 -5.25 -0.05 3.33
C PHE A 137 -4.83 -1.12 4.34
N TYR A 138 -5.14 -2.38 4.07
CA TYR A 138 -4.88 -3.50 4.98
C TYR A 138 -3.65 -4.29 4.54
N TYR A 139 -2.56 -4.18 5.30
CA TYR A 139 -1.29 -4.84 4.98
C TYR A 139 -1.21 -6.22 5.63
N ASN A 140 -1.30 -6.25 6.96
CA ASN A 140 -1.13 -7.44 7.81
C ASN A 140 0.00 -8.38 7.36
N THR A 141 1.11 -7.81 6.91
CA THR A 141 2.32 -8.52 6.45
C THR A 141 3.56 -7.70 6.79
N PHE A 142 4.71 -8.36 6.94
CA PHE A 142 5.97 -7.65 7.15
C PHE A 142 6.31 -6.83 5.91
N ILE A 143 6.69 -5.56 6.12
CA ILE A 143 7.14 -4.69 5.04
C ILE A 143 8.55 -5.11 4.63
N PRO A 144 8.79 -5.44 3.35
CA PRO A 144 10.14 -5.76 2.87
C PRO A 144 11.10 -4.57 3.08
N SER A 145 12.40 -4.85 3.20
CA SER A 145 13.41 -3.79 3.32
C SER A 145 13.65 -3.15 1.97
N ASP A 146 13.86 -1.84 1.97
CA ASP A 146 14.43 -1.05 0.88
C ASP A 146 13.67 -1.15 -0.46
N VAL A 147 12.34 -1.32 -0.36
CA VAL A 147 11.44 -1.28 -1.51
C VAL A 147 10.09 -0.69 -1.10
N TRP A 148 9.50 0.13 -1.97
CA TRP A 148 8.14 0.61 -1.79
C TRP A 148 7.16 -0.55 -1.90
N TYR A 149 6.28 -0.70 -0.92
CA TYR A 149 5.39 -1.85 -0.81
C TYR A 149 3.99 -1.40 -0.42
N GLY A 150 2.98 -1.76 -1.20
CA GLY A 150 1.63 -1.27 -0.95
C GLY A 150 0.63 -1.50 -2.08
N PHE A 151 -0.37 -0.64 -2.15
CA PHE A 151 -1.54 -0.81 -2.98
C PHE A 151 -1.68 0.32 -3.98
N ASN A 152 -2.19 -0.01 -5.16
CA ASN A 152 -2.65 0.95 -6.14
C ASN A 152 -4.01 0.50 -6.69
N TYR A 153 -5.05 1.22 -6.27
CA TYR A 153 -6.44 1.02 -6.69
C TYR A 153 -6.92 2.16 -7.59
N CYS A 154 -6.01 2.94 -8.14
CA CYS A 154 -6.34 4.03 -9.04
C CYS A 154 -6.73 3.44 -10.40
N TYR A 155 -8.00 3.12 -10.55
CA TYR A 155 -8.56 2.70 -11.83
C TYR A 155 -9.00 3.94 -12.63
N GLY A 156 -8.42 4.10 -13.83
CA GLY A 156 -9.10 4.77 -14.95
C GLY A 156 -9.27 6.30 -14.94
N ALA A 157 -8.39 7.08 -14.32
CA ALA A 157 -8.22 8.49 -14.72
C ALA A 157 -7.04 8.68 -15.71
N SER A 158 -6.14 7.70 -15.81
CA SER A 158 -5.02 7.71 -16.77
C SER A 158 -5.36 7.08 -18.13
N SER A 159 -6.50 6.39 -18.26
CA SER A 159 -6.99 5.89 -19.56
C SER A 159 -7.71 6.94 -20.40
N SER A 160 -7.99 8.12 -19.84
CA SER A 160 -8.62 9.25 -20.55
C SER A 160 -7.65 10.35 -20.96
N SER A 161 -6.37 10.26 -20.61
CA SER A 161 -5.34 11.26 -20.95
C SER A 161 -4.26 10.77 -21.92
N THR A 162 -4.36 9.54 -22.45
CA THR A 162 -3.40 8.99 -23.44
C THR A 162 -4.00 8.77 -24.84
N SER A 163 -5.25 9.16 -25.09
CA SER A 163 -5.87 9.09 -26.42
C SER A 163 -6.03 10.45 -27.10
N THR A 164 -5.12 11.40 -26.86
CA THR A 164 -4.92 12.55 -27.76
C THR A 164 -3.49 13.04 -27.65
N MET A 165 -2.61 12.54 -28.52
CA MET A 165 -1.59 13.34 -29.20
C MET A 165 -0.92 12.51 -30.32
N LYS A 166 -1.22 12.96 -31.55
CA LYS A 166 -0.63 12.66 -32.87
C LYS A 166 -0.77 11.24 -33.43
#